data_AF-A0A146ZWP8-F1
#
_entry.id   AF-A0A146ZWP8-F1
#
_cell.length_a   1.000
_cell.length_b   1.000
_cell.length_c   1.000
_cell.angle_alpha   90.00
_cell.angle_beta   90.00
_cell.angle_gamma   90.00
#
_symmetry.space_group_name_H-M   'P 1'
#
loop_
_entity.id
_entity.type
_entity.pdbx_description
1 polymer ?
#
loop_
_entity_poly.entity_id
_entity_poly.type
_entity_poly.pdbx_seq_one_letter_code
_entity_poly.pdbx_strand_id
1 'polypeptide(L)'
;MATMVMESIGRVFISLQQIRQVPQLLTEAAPSMPGTVTDSEVPAYFRERHVATGYRPLEQSWRYYFLSLFQRHNETINVWTHLLAFLLLLVKLRQLADTVDFVSDRHSWPLLILVLSSLTYSAFSVTAHLLGGKSELCHYLFYFLDYVGVAQYQYGSAVVHFYYAVDETMHRNTQGIFMPAATILSCLSCLGCCYGKYCNHTRPCWVRKVCQVVPSTLAYLWDNSPVAKRLFLWAADDPAVAYHLGQVGFFVSCALFFTFPLLERCLPGRCDFVGQSHQVFHVLLSCCTFCQIHASYLDYVHRRQLYTRLHESGDAALFVGFYAVTLAVCALITAFMLRKVKHVLNSKSKSK
;
A
#
# COMPACT_ATOMS: atom_id res chain seq x y z
N MET A 1 -8.16 22.77 65.28
CA MET A 1 -8.01 21.46 64.60
C MET A 1 -9.23 21.10 63.75
N ALA A 2 -10.46 21.25 64.26
CA ALA A 2 -11.69 20.96 63.51
C ALA A 2 -11.94 21.82 62.24
N THR A 3 -11.55 23.11 62.26
CA THR A 3 -11.73 24.03 61.13
C THR A 3 -10.85 23.70 59.91
N MET A 4 -9.61 23.26 60.15
CA MET A 4 -8.70 22.83 59.07
C MET A 4 -9.19 21.55 58.37
N VAL A 5 -9.79 20.62 59.12
CA VAL A 5 -10.32 19.36 58.59
C VAL A 5 -11.53 19.61 57.69
N MET A 6 -12.44 20.51 58.05
CA MET A 6 -13.59 20.87 57.20
C MET A 6 -13.15 21.55 55.89
N GLU A 7 -12.11 22.38 55.93
CA GLU A 7 -11.58 23.05 54.74
C GLU A 7 -10.87 22.07 53.79
N SER A 8 -10.13 21.08 54.33
CA SER A 8 -9.53 20.00 53.54
C SER A 8 -10.59 19.08 52.92
N ILE A 9 -11.64 18.74 53.65
CA ILE A 9 -12.76 17.92 53.13
C ILE A 9 -13.51 18.68 52.03
N GLY A 10 -13.76 19.98 52.20
CA GLY A 10 -14.38 20.83 51.18
C GLY A 10 -13.58 20.89 49.88
N ARG A 11 -12.25 21.04 49.96
CA ARG A 11 -11.37 21.03 48.77
C ARG A 11 -11.35 19.68 48.06
N VAL A 12 -11.35 18.57 48.81
CA VAL A 12 -11.42 17.21 48.24
C VAL A 12 -12.77 16.96 47.56
N PHE A 13 -13.87 17.46 48.12
CA PHE A 13 -15.20 17.32 47.54
C PHE A 13 -15.35 18.14 46.23
N ILE A 14 -14.81 19.35 46.19
CA ILE A 14 -14.76 20.19 44.98
C ILE A 14 -13.88 19.54 43.90
N SER A 15 -12.74 18.97 44.28
CA SER A 15 -11.85 18.22 43.38
C SER A 15 -12.53 16.97 42.80
N LEU A 16 -13.27 16.22 43.62
CA LEU A 16 -14.02 15.04 43.18
C LEU A 16 -15.18 15.40 42.24
N GLN A 17 -15.89 16.51 42.47
CA GLN A 17 -16.90 17.02 41.54
C GLN A 17 -16.30 17.44 40.20
N GLN A 18 -15.15 18.12 40.20
CA GLN A 18 -14.43 18.48 38.98
C GLN A 18 -13.97 17.24 38.21
N ILE A 19 -13.41 16.23 38.89
CA ILE A 19 -13.02 14.95 38.26
C ILE A 19 -14.24 14.22 37.68
N ARG A 20 -15.41 14.33 38.29
CA ARG A 20 -16.67 13.74 37.78
C ARG A 20 -17.23 14.47 36.56
N GLN A 21 -16.88 15.75 36.39
CA GLN A 21 -17.23 16.57 35.22
C GLN A 21 -16.26 16.38 34.05
N VAL A 22 -15.02 15.89 34.28
CA VAL A 22 -14.05 15.61 33.22
C VAL A 22 -14.61 14.67 32.13
N PRO A 23 -15.32 13.57 32.44
CA PRO A 23 -15.98 12.74 31.42
C PRO A 23 -17.06 13.47 30.62
N GLN A 24 -17.85 14.33 31.26
CA GLN A 24 -18.87 15.14 30.56
C GLN A 24 -18.23 16.19 29.66
N LEU A 25 -17.19 16.89 30.16
CA LEU A 25 -16.42 17.85 29.38
C LEU A 25 -15.66 17.18 28.22
N LEU A 26 -15.18 15.95 28.38
CA LEU A 26 -14.60 15.15 27.28
C LEU A 26 -15.65 14.73 26.26
N THR A 27 -16.88 14.44 26.71
CA THR A 27 -18.02 14.08 25.84
C THR A 27 -18.58 15.31 25.11
N GLU A 28 -18.53 16.49 25.73
CA GLU A 28 -18.91 17.78 25.13
C GLU A 28 -17.80 18.34 24.22
N ALA A 29 -16.52 18.11 24.53
CA ALA A 29 -15.38 18.56 23.72
C ALA A 29 -15.10 17.65 22.50
N ALA A 30 -15.50 16.38 22.56
CA ALA A 30 -15.44 15.45 21.44
C ALA A 30 -16.87 15.24 20.91
N PRO A 31 -17.31 15.93 19.84
CA PRO A 31 -18.59 15.62 19.22
C PRO A 31 -18.63 14.12 18.93
N SER A 32 -19.64 13.44 19.48
CA SER A 32 -19.78 11.99 19.35
C SER A 32 -19.67 11.62 17.88
N MET A 33 -18.62 10.88 17.53
CA MET A 33 -18.38 10.44 16.17
C MET A 33 -19.60 9.62 15.68
N PRO A 34 -20.20 9.96 14.52
CA PRO A 34 -21.24 9.16 13.92
C PRO A 34 -20.90 7.66 13.90
N GLY A 35 -21.88 6.83 14.24
CA GLY A 35 -21.75 5.37 14.15
C GLY A 35 -21.56 4.89 12.71
N THR A 36 -21.10 3.65 12.57
CA THR A 36 -21.06 2.97 11.27
C THR A 36 -22.46 2.55 10.82
N VAL A 37 -22.65 2.46 9.51
CA VAL A 37 -23.92 2.13 8.84
C VAL A 37 -23.85 0.76 8.14
N THR A 38 -25.00 0.25 7.72
CA THR A 38 -25.11 -1.01 6.96
C THR A 38 -24.92 -0.79 5.46
N ASP A 39 -24.71 -1.87 4.71
CA ASP A 39 -24.52 -1.83 3.26
C ASP A 39 -25.72 -1.18 2.52
N SER A 40 -26.94 -1.41 3.00
CA SER A 40 -28.18 -0.83 2.47
C SER A 40 -28.20 0.71 2.52
N GLU A 41 -27.49 1.32 3.48
CA GLU A 41 -27.43 2.76 3.70
C GLU A 41 -26.33 3.45 2.87
N VAL A 42 -25.41 2.67 2.29
CA VAL A 42 -24.39 3.21 1.38
C VAL A 42 -24.71 2.90 -0.08
N PRO A 43 -24.33 3.79 -1.02
CA PRO A 43 -24.47 3.52 -2.44
C PRO A 43 -23.77 2.24 -2.87
N ALA A 44 -24.33 1.55 -3.87
CA ALA A 44 -23.79 0.29 -4.40
C ALA A 44 -22.30 0.37 -4.78
N TYR A 45 -21.80 1.55 -5.16
CA TYR A 45 -20.42 1.71 -5.58
C TYR A 45 -19.38 1.67 -4.44
N PHE A 46 -19.82 1.79 -3.19
CA PHE A 46 -19.03 1.63 -1.97
C PHE A 46 -19.15 0.24 -1.34
N ARG A 47 -20.11 -0.58 -1.77
CA ARG A 47 -20.38 -1.88 -1.16
C ARG A 47 -19.32 -2.89 -1.57
N GLU A 48 -18.72 -3.53 -0.58
CA GLU A 48 -17.83 -4.66 -0.77
C GLU A 48 -18.60 -5.97 -0.72
N ARG A 49 -18.16 -6.97 -1.48
CA ARG A 49 -18.83 -8.27 -1.50
C ARG A 49 -18.67 -8.93 -0.15
N HIS A 50 -19.76 -9.51 0.36
CA HIS A 50 -19.78 -10.24 1.64
C HIS A 50 -19.55 -9.39 2.90
N VAL A 51 -19.58 -8.06 2.79
CA VAL A 51 -19.51 -7.12 3.93
C VAL A 51 -20.87 -6.43 4.09
N ALA A 52 -21.57 -6.74 5.19
CA ALA A 52 -22.92 -6.25 5.44
C ALA A 52 -22.98 -4.99 6.32
N THR A 53 -22.00 -4.82 7.21
CA THR A 53 -21.98 -3.74 8.20
C THR A 53 -20.62 -3.07 8.34
N GLY A 54 -20.57 -2.00 9.12
CA GLY A 54 -19.31 -1.32 9.46
C GLY A 54 -18.89 -0.25 8.45
N TYR A 55 -19.75 0.13 7.50
CA TYR A 55 -19.44 1.20 6.57
C TYR A 55 -19.44 2.55 7.30
N ARG A 56 -18.56 3.46 6.89
CA ARG A 56 -18.58 4.83 7.43
C ARG A 56 -19.62 5.66 6.68
N PRO A 57 -20.43 6.50 7.36
CA PRO A 57 -21.30 7.46 6.70
C PRO A 57 -20.52 8.36 5.75
N LEU A 58 -21.16 8.69 4.63
CA LEU A 58 -20.59 9.55 3.59
C LEU A 58 -20.71 11.04 3.96
N GLU A 59 -19.98 11.88 3.23
CA GLU A 59 -20.02 13.34 3.27
C GLU A 59 -19.76 13.96 4.66
N GLN A 60 -19.10 13.22 5.56
CA GLN A 60 -18.69 13.75 6.85
C GLN A 60 -17.51 14.73 6.71
N SER A 61 -17.22 15.46 7.79
CA SER A 61 -16.05 16.34 7.84
C SER A 61 -14.73 15.56 7.70
N TRP A 62 -13.65 16.20 7.25
CA TRP A 62 -12.33 15.56 7.20
C TRP A 62 -11.86 15.10 8.59
N ARG A 63 -12.19 15.88 9.63
CA ARG A 63 -11.93 15.53 11.03
C ARG A 63 -12.53 14.17 11.39
N TYR A 64 -13.75 13.87 10.90
CA TYR A 64 -14.37 12.55 11.08
C TYR A 64 -13.50 11.45 10.48
N TYR A 65 -13.11 11.53 9.21
CA TYR A 65 -12.32 10.46 8.58
C TYR A 65 -10.96 10.25 9.25
N PHE A 66 -10.28 11.31 9.68
CA PHE A 66 -9.04 11.17 10.45
C PHE A 66 -9.26 10.50 11.82
N LEU A 67 -10.30 10.92 12.56
CA LEU A 67 -10.62 10.30 13.84
C LEU A 67 -11.16 8.87 13.70
N SER A 68 -11.72 8.51 12.54
CA SER A 68 -12.19 7.15 12.25
C SER A 68 -11.07 6.12 12.27
N LEU A 69 -9.80 6.54 12.19
CA LEU A 69 -8.63 5.70 12.45
C LEU A 69 -8.74 4.94 13.78
N PHE A 70 -9.36 5.56 14.79
CA PHE A 70 -9.56 4.98 16.13
C PHE A 70 -10.98 4.41 16.34
N GLN A 71 -11.80 4.35 15.28
CA GLN A 71 -13.14 3.78 15.30
C GLN A 71 -13.12 2.39 14.64
N ARG A 72 -13.97 1.49 15.15
CA ARG A 72 -14.19 0.18 14.53
C ARG A 72 -15.12 0.34 13.32
N HIS A 73 -14.62 0.03 12.13
CA HIS A 73 -15.31 0.04 10.84
C HIS A 73 -14.73 -1.04 9.91
N ASN A 74 -15.38 -1.28 8.77
CA ASN A 74 -15.01 -2.36 7.83
C ASN A 74 -13.59 -2.18 7.26
N GLU A 75 -13.13 -0.94 7.11
CA GLU A 75 -11.78 -0.59 6.64
C GLU A 75 -10.70 -0.52 7.75
N THR A 76 -11.03 -0.70 9.04
CA THR A 76 -10.08 -0.37 10.14
C THR A 76 -8.79 -1.17 10.04
N ILE A 77 -8.90 -2.49 9.85
CA ILE A 77 -7.73 -3.37 9.73
C ILE A 77 -6.97 -3.08 8.43
N ASN A 78 -7.65 -2.72 7.34
CA ASN A 78 -7.00 -2.35 6.08
C ASN A 78 -6.10 -1.12 6.26
N VAL A 79 -6.57 -0.11 7.01
CA VAL A 79 -5.78 1.08 7.36
C VAL A 79 -4.62 0.72 8.29
N TRP A 80 -4.88 0.02 9.39
CA TRP A 80 -3.87 -0.26 10.42
C TRP A 80 -2.74 -1.17 9.94
N THR A 81 -3.05 -2.15 9.08
CA THR A 81 -2.03 -3.06 8.52
C THR A 81 -0.98 -2.30 7.70
N HIS A 82 -1.40 -1.43 6.78
CA HIS A 82 -0.44 -0.60 6.02
C HIS A 82 0.15 0.55 6.82
N LEU A 83 -0.57 1.11 7.81
CA LEU A 83 0.00 2.14 8.69
C LEU A 83 1.14 1.58 9.53
N LEU A 84 0.96 0.39 10.11
CA LEU A 84 2.01 -0.30 10.84
C LEU A 84 3.19 -0.62 9.93
N ALA A 85 2.93 -1.14 8.72
CA ALA A 85 3.97 -1.39 7.73
C ALA A 85 4.76 -0.12 7.39
N PHE A 86 4.08 1.01 7.15
CA PHE A 86 4.70 2.30 6.88
C PHE A 86 5.62 2.75 8.02
N LEU A 87 5.17 2.66 9.27
CA LEU A 87 5.98 3.02 10.44
C LEU A 87 7.22 2.11 10.57
N LEU A 88 7.06 0.80 10.35
CA LEU A 88 8.16 -0.15 10.35
C LEU A 88 9.14 0.11 9.20
N LEU A 89 8.66 0.51 8.02
CA LEU A 89 9.50 0.91 6.89
C LEU A 89 10.29 2.19 7.18
N LEU A 90 9.75 3.15 7.92
CA LEU A 90 10.49 4.32 8.38
C LEU A 90 11.64 3.93 9.32
N VAL A 91 11.38 3.00 10.26
CA VAL A 91 12.43 2.44 11.12
C VAL A 91 13.49 1.71 10.28
N LYS A 92 13.08 0.93 9.27
CA LYS A 92 14.02 0.26 8.35
C LYS A 92 14.83 1.24 7.51
N LEU A 93 14.23 2.32 7.01
CA LEU A 93 14.96 3.37 6.31
C LEU A 93 16.03 3.99 7.22
N ARG A 94 15.69 4.28 8.48
CA ARG A 94 16.66 4.81 9.45
C ARG A 94 17.82 3.82 9.68
N GLN A 95 17.51 2.54 9.91
CA GLN A 95 18.53 1.49 10.10
C GLN A 95 19.44 1.32 8.88
N LEU A 96 18.88 1.38 7.67
CA LEU A 96 19.66 1.33 6.43
C LEU A 96 20.51 2.58 6.27
N ALA A 97 19.99 3.77 6.58
CA ALA A 97 20.75 5.01 6.51
C ALA A 97 21.95 5.07 7.48
N ASP A 98 21.91 4.30 8.57
CA ASP A 98 23.06 4.15 9.49
C ASP A 98 24.15 3.21 8.95
N THR A 99 23.84 2.37 7.95
CA THR A 99 24.76 1.32 7.44
C THR A 99 25.10 1.44 5.95
N VAL A 100 24.32 2.21 5.20
CA VAL A 100 24.42 2.38 3.75
C VAL A 100 24.60 3.87 3.43
N ASP A 101 25.65 4.19 2.68
CA ASP A 101 25.89 5.56 2.21
C ASP A 101 25.03 5.88 0.98
N PHE A 102 23.80 6.36 1.23
CA PHE A 102 22.89 6.79 0.17
C PHE A 102 23.32 8.06 -0.56
N VAL A 103 24.30 8.81 -0.03
CA VAL A 103 24.72 10.10 -0.57
C VAL A 103 25.87 9.91 -1.56
N SER A 104 26.94 9.25 -1.13
CA SER A 104 28.17 9.14 -1.93
C SER A 104 28.21 7.87 -2.79
N ASP A 105 27.61 6.77 -2.33
CA ASP A 105 27.62 5.50 -3.07
C ASP A 105 26.41 5.38 -3.98
N ARG A 106 26.57 5.71 -5.27
CA ARG A 106 25.49 5.59 -6.27
C ARG A 106 24.93 4.18 -6.41
N HIS A 107 25.73 3.15 -6.10
CA HIS A 107 25.26 1.77 -6.14
C HIS A 107 24.23 1.45 -5.05
N SER A 108 24.01 2.34 -4.09
CA SER A 108 22.95 2.20 -3.07
C SER A 108 21.59 2.75 -3.52
N TRP A 109 21.54 3.57 -4.58
CA TRP A 109 20.30 4.22 -5.04
C TRP A 109 19.19 3.23 -5.46
N PRO A 110 19.47 2.08 -6.09
CA PRO A 110 18.47 1.03 -6.30
C PRO A 110 17.75 0.60 -5.00
N LEU A 111 18.51 0.38 -3.92
CA LEU A 111 17.95 0.04 -2.61
C LEU A 111 17.13 1.21 -2.06
N LEU A 112 17.57 2.46 -2.23
CA LEU A 112 16.81 3.64 -1.83
C LEU A 112 15.47 3.73 -2.60
N ILE A 113 15.47 3.49 -3.91
CA ILE A 113 14.25 3.46 -4.73
C ILE A 113 13.27 2.40 -4.20
N LEU A 114 13.75 1.21 -3.84
CA LEU A 114 12.89 0.17 -3.25
C LEU A 114 12.26 0.65 -1.94
N VAL A 115 13.04 1.24 -1.03
CA VAL A 115 12.53 1.67 0.28
C VAL A 115 11.58 2.85 0.15
N LEU A 116 11.90 3.84 -0.69
CA LEU A 116 11.02 4.99 -0.95
C LEU A 116 9.73 4.60 -1.66
N SER A 117 9.79 3.69 -2.63
CA SER A 117 8.59 3.17 -3.27
C SER A 117 7.74 2.33 -2.30
N SER A 118 8.39 1.62 -1.37
CA SER A 118 7.72 0.89 -0.27
C SER A 118 6.94 1.82 0.67
N LEU A 119 7.56 2.92 1.09
CA LEU A 119 6.92 3.96 1.87
C LEU A 119 5.77 4.62 1.10
N THR A 120 5.97 4.84 -0.21
CA THR A 120 4.97 5.48 -1.07
C THR A 120 3.70 4.64 -1.21
N TYR A 121 3.81 3.34 -1.53
CA TYR A 121 2.62 2.49 -1.68
C TYR A 121 1.87 2.34 -0.36
N SER A 122 2.59 2.15 0.75
CA SER A 122 1.94 1.97 2.06
C SER A 122 1.24 3.25 2.51
N ALA A 123 1.84 4.43 2.31
CA ALA A 123 1.19 5.71 2.60
C ALA A 123 -0.05 5.96 1.73
N PHE A 124 0.03 5.67 0.43
CA PHE A 124 -1.10 5.84 -0.48
C PHE A 124 -2.23 4.86 -0.17
N SER A 125 -1.92 3.62 0.21
CA SER A 125 -2.92 2.64 0.65
C SER A 125 -3.62 3.07 1.94
N VAL A 126 -2.86 3.52 2.95
CA VAL A 126 -3.45 4.10 4.19
C VAL A 126 -4.39 5.25 3.85
N THR A 127 -3.96 6.15 2.96
CA THR A 127 -4.76 7.30 2.54
C THR A 127 -6.05 6.85 1.83
N ALA A 128 -5.98 5.85 0.94
CA ALA A 128 -7.13 5.30 0.24
C ALA A 128 -8.15 4.68 1.17
N HIS A 129 -7.71 3.78 2.04
CA HIS A 129 -8.61 3.10 2.97
C HIS A 129 -9.13 4.04 4.06
N LEU A 130 -8.38 5.09 4.46
CA LEU A 130 -8.84 6.04 5.46
C LEU A 130 -9.77 7.11 4.88
N LEU A 131 -9.47 7.66 3.70
CA LEU A 131 -10.15 8.85 3.15
C LEU A 131 -11.08 8.54 1.97
N GLY A 132 -10.99 7.36 1.37
CA GLY A 132 -11.80 6.96 0.21
C GLY A 132 -13.30 6.95 0.50
N GLY A 133 -13.69 6.65 1.76
CA GLY A 133 -15.08 6.62 2.21
C GLY A 133 -15.79 7.97 2.31
N LYS A 134 -15.20 9.07 1.85
CA LYS A 134 -15.80 10.41 1.96
C LYS A 134 -16.90 10.69 0.95
N SER A 135 -16.62 10.48 -0.33
CA SER A 135 -17.52 10.76 -1.44
C SER A 135 -17.13 9.92 -2.65
N GLU A 136 -18.03 9.78 -3.64
CA GLU A 136 -17.74 9.00 -4.86
C GLU A 136 -16.45 9.48 -5.55
N LEU A 137 -16.22 10.79 -5.59
CA LEU A 137 -15.01 11.36 -6.18
C LEU A 137 -13.75 11.05 -5.34
N CYS A 138 -13.83 11.18 -4.01
CA CYS A 138 -12.72 10.88 -3.12
C CYS A 138 -12.34 9.40 -3.21
N HIS A 139 -13.33 8.52 -3.30
CA HIS A 139 -13.13 7.08 -3.50
C HIS A 139 -12.26 6.82 -4.72
N TYR A 140 -12.64 7.30 -5.90
CA TYR A 140 -11.82 7.11 -7.10
C TYR A 140 -10.45 7.78 -6.98
N LEU A 141 -10.38 9.01 -6.47
CA LEU A 141 -9.12 9.75 -6.36
C LEU A 141 -8.09 8.99 -5.50
N PHE A 142 -8.47 8.59 -4.28
CA PHE A 142 -7.52 7.97 -3.38
C PHE A 142 -7.19 6.52 -3.77
N TYR A 143 -8.14 5.74 -4.30
CA TYR A 143 -7.80 4.41 -4.84
C TYR A 143 -6.94 4.49 -6.11
N PHE A 144 -7.09 5.52 -6.95
CA PHE A 144 -6.15 5.72 -8.06
C PHE A 144 -4.75 6.06 -7.54
N LEU A 145 -4.66 6.88 -6.48
CA LEU A 145 -3.39 7.17 -5.83
C LEU A 145 -2.73 5.89 -5.27
N ASP A 146 -3.51 5.01 -4.63
CA ASP A 146 -3.05 3.69 -4.18
C ASP A 146 -2.46 2.87 -5.34
N TYR A 147 -3.12 2.85 -6.51
CA TYR A 147 -2.60 2.18 -7.70
C TYR A 147 -1.31 2.79 -8.26
N VAL A 148 -1.13 4.11 -8.13
CA VAL A 148 0.17 4.75 -8.44
C VAL A 148 1.24 4.21 -7.50
N GLY A 149 0.94 4.09 -6.21
CA GLY A 149 1.83 3.54 -5.20
C GLY A 149 2.28 2.12 -5.53
N VAL A 150 1.32 1.23 -5.86
CA VAL A 150 1.60 -0.14 -6.28
C VAL A 150 2.51 -0.18 -7.52
N ALA A 151 2.26 0.68 -8.52
CA ALA A 151 3.11 0.75 -9.71
C ALA A 151 4.53 1.25 -9.41
N GLN A 152 4.70 2.20 -8.48
CA GLN A 152 6.04 2.62 -8.04
C GLN A 152 6.78 1.50 -7.32
N TYR A 153 6.10 0.75 -6.46
CA TYR A 153 6.68 -0.39 -5.76
C TYR A 153 7.10 -1.52 -6.72
N GLN A 154 6.25 -1.80 -7.70
CA GLN A 154 6.56 -2.76 -8.77
C GLN A 154 7.84 -2.36 -9.51
N TYR A 155 7.94 -1.10 -9.96
CA TYR A 155 9.15 -0.58 -10.58
C TYR A 155 10.36 -0.70 -9.63
N GLY A 156 10.24 -0.27 -8.37
CA GLY A 156 11.33 -0.37 -7.39
C GLY A 156 11.82 -1.80 -7.17
N SER A 157 10.91 -2.78 -7.27
CA SER A 157 11.22 -4.20 -7.24
C SER A 157 12.04 -4.64 -8.46
N ALA A 158 11.63 -4.21 -9.65
CA ALA A 158 12.37 -4.48 -10.88
C ALA A 158 13.80 -3.94 -10.82
N VAL A 159 13.98 -2.71 -10.30
CA VAL A 159 15.30 -2.09 -10.16
C VAL A 159 16.23 -2.96 -9.31
N VAL A 160 15.84 -3.34 -8.09
CA VAL A 160 16.74 -4.10 -7.21
C VAL A 160 17.03 -5.51 -7.71
N HIS A 161 16.05 -6.16 -8.36
CA HIS A 161 16.26 -7.48 -8.93
C HIS A 161 17.22 -7.43 -10.12
N PHE A 162 17.09 -6.42 -10.98
CA PHE A 162 18.00 -6.24 -12.11
C PHE A 162 19.37 -5.76 -11.67
N TYR A 163 19.44 -4.87 -10.67
CA TYR A 163 20.72 -4.29 -10.24
C TYR A 163 21.55 -5.28 -9.43
N TYR A 164 20.94 -5.93 -8.44
CA TYR A 164 21.67 -6.75 -7.46
C TYR A 164 21.51 -8.26 -7.67
N ALA A 165 20.32 -8.72 -8.09
CA ALA A 165 20.03 -10.15 -8.14
C ALA A 165 20.43 -10.83 -9.47
N VAL A 166 20.52 -10.07 -10.57
CA VAL A 166 20.82 -10.58 -11.92
C VAL A 166 22.18 -11.29 -12.00
N ASP A 167 22.27 -12.32 -12.84
CA ASP A 167 23.54 -12.95 -13.22
C ASP A 167 24.08 -12.40 -14.54
N GLU A 168 25.37 -12.65 -14.82
CA GLU A 168 26.06 -12.11 -16.00
C GLU A 168 25.39 -12.51 -17.33
N THR A 169 24.87 -13.73 -17.44
CA THR A 169 24.26 -14.22 -18.69
C THR A 169 22.93 -13.53 -18.95
N MET A 170 22.11 -13.40 -17.90
CA MET A 170 20.83 -12.71 -18.03
C MET A 170 21.03 -11.21 -18.26
N HIS A 171 21.97 -10.58 -17.55
CA HIS A 171 22.31 -9.18 -17.75
C HIS A 171 22.71 -8.91 -19.21
N ARG A 172 23.64 -9.70 -19.76
CA ARG A 172 24.07 -9.57 -21.16
C ARG A 172 22.93 -9.63 -22.17
N ASN A 173 21.93 -10.47 -21.92
CA ASN A 173 20.81 -10.69 -22.83
C ASN A 173 19.68 -9.64 -22.67
N THR A 174 19.59 -8.98 -21.52
CA THR A 174 18.45 -8.12 -21.17
C THR A 174 18.83 -6.67 -20.87
N GLN A 175 20.13 -6.35 -20.79
CA GLN A 175 20.63 -4.99 -20.68
C GLN A 175 20.04 -4.10 -21.79
N GLY A 176 19.66 -2.88 -21.43
CA GLY A 176 18.97 -1.94 -22.32
C GLY A 176 17.47 -2.18 -22.52
N ILE A 177 16.95 -3.39 -22.25
CA ILE A 177 15.51 -3.70 -22.43
C ILE A 177 14.80 -3.88 -21.08
N PHE A 178 15.49 -4.42 -20.06
CA PHE A 178 14.90 -4.78 -18.77
C PHE A 178 14.15 -3.62 -18.11
N MET A 179 14.82 -2.49 -17.90
CA MET A 179 14.24 -1.34 -17.19
C MET A 179 13.18 -0.58 -18.01
N PRO A 180 13.34 -0.36 -19.33
CA PRO A 180 12.25 0.17 -20.15
C PRO A 180 11.00 -0.71 -20.15
N ALA A 181 11.16 -2.04 -20.25
CA ALA A 181 10.04 -2.97 -20.19
C ALA A 181 9.34 -2.93 -18.82
N ALA A 182 10.10 -2.92 -17.71
CA ALA A 182 9.56 -2.79 -16.36
C ALA A 182 8.79 -1.46 -16.17
N THR A 183 9.29 -0.37 -16.75
CA THR A 183 8.63 0.95 -16.74
C THR A 183 7.27 0.89 -17.45
N ILE A 184 7.23 0.32 -18.65
CA ILE A 184 6.00 0.18 -19.44
C ILE A 184 5.00 -0.71 -18.70
N LEU A 185 5.44 -1.86 -18.18
CA LEU A 185 4.60 -2.80 -17.44
C LEU A 185 4.04 -2.17 -16.15
N SER A 186 4.80 -1.32 -15.46
CA SER A 186 4.34 -0.55 -14.31
C SER A 186 3.26 0.47 -14.68
N CYS A 187 3.44 1.20 -15.78
CA CYS A 187 2.43 2.12 -16.29
C CYS A 187 1.15 1.40 -16.74
N LEU A 188 1.28 0.25 -17.41
CA LEU A 188 0.16 -0.59 -17.83
C LEU A 188 -0.60 -1.17 -16.63
N SER A 189 0.10 -1.55 -15.57
CA SER A 189 -0.51 -2.02 -14.32
C SER A 189 -1.29 -0.91 -13.63
N CYS A 190 -0.74 0.31 -13.53
CA CYS A 190 -1.47 1.47 -13.04
C CYS A 190 -2.73 1.76 -13.88
N LEU A 191 -2.60 1.83 -15.20
CA LEU A 191 -3.72 2.06 -16.11
C LEU A 191 -4.79 0.98 -15.97
N GLY A 192 -4.38 -0.29 -15.94
CA GLY A 192 -5.25 -1.45 -15.78
C GLY A 192 -6.02 -1.41 -14.46
N CYS A 193 -5.36 -1.03 -13.37
CA CYS A 193 -6.00 -0.87 -12.06
C CYS A 193 -6.99 0.30 -12.01
N CYS A 194 -6.60 1.48 -12.48
CA CYS A 194 -7.47 2.64 -12.56
C CYS A 194 -8.69 2.38 -13.45
N TYR A 195 -8.48 1.78 -14.62
CA TYR A 195 -9.56 1.42 -15.54
C TYR A 195 -10.48 0.35 -14.97
N GLY A 196 -9.91 -0.70 -14.36
CA GLY A 196 -10.69 -1.74 -13.69
C GLY A 196 -11.58 -1.19 -12.58
N LYS A 197 -11.07 -0.27 -11.75
CA LYS A 197 -11.86 0.40 -10.70
C LYS A 197 -12.93 1.32 -11.29
N TYR A 198 -12.62 2.08 -12.33
CA TYR A 198 -13.62 2.89 -13.05
C TYR A 198 -14.75 2.03 -13.64
N CYS A 199 -14.43 0.85 -14.17
CA CYS A 199 -15.40 -0.08 -14.75
C CYS A 199 -16.13 -0.96 -13.73
N ASN A 200 -15.78 -0.88 -12.45
CA ASN A 200 -16.17 -1.83 -11.40
C ASN A 200 -17.69 -2.09 -11.32
N HIS A 201 -18.49 -1.06 -11.58
CA HIS A 201 -19.94 -1.08 -11.44
C HIS A 201 -20.69 -1.00 -12.78
N THR A 202 -19.96 -0.88 -13.89
CA THR A 202 -20.55 -0.72 -15.24
C THR A 202 -20.23 -1.89 -16.16
N ARG A 203 -19.23 -2.71 -15.83
CA ARG A 203 -18.80 -3.84 -16.64
C ARG A 203 -18.81 -5.14 -15.82
N PRO A 204 -18.90 -6.30 -16.49
CA PRO A 204 -18.79 -7.59 -15.82
C PRO A 204 -17.48 -7.71 -15.03
N CYS A 205 -17.53 -8.45 -13.92
CA CYS A 205 -16.40 -8.66 -13.02
C CYS A 205 -15.14 -9.19 -13.72
N TRP A 206 -15.29 -9.96 -14.81
CA TRP A 206 -14.15 -10.51 -15.55
C TRP A 206 -13.34 -9.43 -16.27
N VAL A 207 -13.98 -8.38 -16.80
CA VAL A 207 -13.29 -7.28 -17.50
C VAL A 207 -12.35 -6.57 -16.54
N ARG A 208 -12.84 -6.25 -15.34
CA ARG A 208 -12.05 -5.66 -14.25
C ARG A 208 -10.85 -6.55 -13.89
N LYS A 209 -11.10 -7.85 -13.68
CA LYS A 209 -10.06 -8.80 -13.29
C LYS A 209 -8.99 -8.94 -14.36
N VAL A 210 -9.35 -9.02 -15.64
CA VAL A 210 -8.39 -9.10 -16.74
C VAL A 210 -7.53 -7.83 -16.82
N CYS A 211 -8.15 -6.65 -16.76
CA CYS A 211 -7.41 -5.38 -16.80
C CYS A 211 -6.46 -5.19 -15.62
N GLN A 212 -6.82 -5.67 -14.43
CA GLN A 212 -5.99 -5.56 -13.22
C GLN A 212 -4.90 -6.63 -13.14
N VAL A 213 -5.28 -7.89 -13.36
CA VAL A 213 -4.43 -9.05 -13.09
C VAL A 213 -3.42 -9.28 -14.21
N VAL A 214 -3.81 -9.15 -15.48
CA VAL A 214 -2.91 -9.51 -16.59
C VAL A 214 -1.65 -8.63 -16.64
N PRO A 215 -1.74 -7.28 -16.62
CA PRO A 215 -0.54 -6.44 -16.62
C PRO A 215 0.34 -6.68 -15.40
N SER A 216 -0.27 -6.83 -14.21
CA SER A 216 0.45 -7.05 -12.95
C SER A 216 1.15 -8.42 -12.92
N THR A 217 0.54 -9.46 -13.48
CA THR A 217 1.16 -10.79 -13.61
C THR A 217 2.32 -10.76 -14.60
N LEU A 218 2.17 -10.11 -15.76
CA LEU A 218 3.25 -9.97 -16.73
C LEU A 218 4.42 -9.19 -16.14
N ALA A 219 4.14 -8.12 -15.41
CA ALA A 219 5.14 -7.38 -14.67
C ALA A 219 5.85 -8.24 -13.63
N TYR A 220 5.09 -8.95 -12.79
CA TYR A 220 5.67 -9.82 -11.77
C TYR A 220 6.63 -10.86 -12.38
N LEU A 221 6.23 -11.53 -13.46
CA LEU A 221 7.05 -12.51 -14.16
C LEU A 221 8.33 -11.90 -14.73
N TRP A 222 8.24 -10.70 -15.32
CA TRP A 222 9.40 -9.97 -15.84
C TRP A 222 10.33 -9.51 -14.72
N ASP A 223 9.80 -8.78 -13.75
CA ASP A 223 10.54 -8.12 -12.68
C ASP A 223 11.20 -9.13 -11.73
N ASN A 224 10.58 -10.30 -11.51
CA ASN A 224 11.15 -11.37 -10.67
C ASN A 224 12.00 -12.37 -11.44
N SER A 225 12.13 -12.24 -12.77
CA SER A 225 12.92 -13.20 -13.56
C SER A 225 14.39 -13.36 -13.10
N PRO A 226 15.11 -12.30 -12.63
CA PRO A 226 16.45 -12.48 -12.06
C PRO A 226 16.46 -13.33 -10.79
N VAL A 227 15.52 -13.06 -9.89
CA VAL A 227 15.36 -13.81 -8.63
C VAL A 227 14.95 -15.24 -8.90
N ALA A 228 13.98 -15.46 -9.80
CA ALA A 228 13.53 -16.79 -10.19
C ALA A 228 14.70 -17.63 -10.72
N LYS A 229 15.49 -17.10 -11.66
CA LYS A 229 16.65 -17.80 -12.20
C LYS A 229 17.67 -18.16 -11.12
N ARG A 230 17.96 -17.22 -10.20
CA ARG A 230 18.86 -17.47 -9.07
C ARG A 230 18.33 -18.57 -8.13
N LEU A 231 17.04 -18.57 -7.83
CA LEU A 231 16.40 -19.61 -7.02
C LEU A 231 16.42 -20.97 -7.71
N PHE A 232 16.25 -21.03 -9.04
CA PHE A 232 16.35 -22.27 -9.81
C PHE A 232 17.77 -22.87 -9.82
N LEU A 233 18.80 -22.04 -9.79
CA LEU A 233 20.21 -22.47 -9.79
C LEU A 233 20.76 -22.72 -8.38
N TRP A 234 19.90 -22.68 -7.35
CA TRP A 234 20.14 -22.91 -5.91
C TRP A 234 21.61 -23.12 -5.49
N ALA A 235 22.19 -22.12 -4.81
CA ALA A 235 23.44 -22.28 -4.08
C ALA A 235 23.16 -22.35 -2.58
N ALA A 236 23.61 -23.42 -1.91
CA ALA A 236 23.34 -23.66 -0.48
C ALA A 236 23.93 -22.59 0.46
N ASP A 237 24.94 -21.85 0.00
CA ASP A 237 25.67 -20.84 0.78
C ASP A 237 25.22 -19.39 0.53
N ASP A 238 24.12 -19.18 -0.19
CA ASP A 238 23.64 -17.83 -0.51
C ASP A 238 22.74 -17.24 0.61
N PRO A 239 23.21 -16.23 1.37
CA PRO A 239 22.47 -15.72 2.53
C PRO A 239 21.15 -15.03 2.15
N ALA A 240 20.99 -14.58 0.89
CA ALA A 240 19.79 -13.89 0.44
C ALA A 240 18.67 -14.85 -0.02
N VAL A 241 18.97 -16.12 -0.31
CA VAL A 241 18.03 -17.07 -0.91
C VAL A 241 16.81 -17.31 -0.03
N ALA A 242 16.97 -17.46 1.30
CA ALA A 242 15.84 -17.66 2.20
C ALA A 242 14.84 -16.49 2.16
N TYR A 243 15.35 -15.26 2.04
CA TYR A 243 14.51 -14.06 1.97
C TYR A 243 13.88 -13.88 0.58
N HIS A 244 14.60 -14.21 -0.50
CA HIS A 244 14.04 -14.28 -1.85
C HIS A 244 12.91 -15.33 -1.96
N LEU A 245 13.08 -16.50 -1.33
CA LEU A 245 12.02 -17.52 -1.21
C LEU A 245 10.81 -16.99 -0.43
N GLY A 246 11.06 -16.32 0.70
CA GLY A 246 10.02 -15.67 1.49
C GLY A 246 9.24 -14.63 0.66
N GLN A 247 9.94 -13.75 -0.04
CA GLN A 247 9.35 -12.76 -0.94
C GLN A 247 8.45 -13.41 -1.99
N VAL A 248 8.95 -14.40 -2.74
CA VAL A 248 8.18 -15.09 -3.78
C VAL A 248 6.97 -15.82 -3.18
N GLY A 249 7.15 -16.53 -2.06
CA GLY A 249 6.07 -17.26 -1.38
C GLY A 249 4.98 -16.33 -0.86
N PHE A 250 5.36 -15.21 -0.23
CA PHE A 250 4.41 -14.20 0.23
C PHE A 250 3.70 -13.52 -0.93
N PHE A 251 4.38 -13.18 -2.03
CA PHE A 251 3.75 -12.56 -3.20
C PHE A 251 2.73 -13.50 -3.87
N VAL A 252 3.08 -14.78 -4.07
CA VAL A 252 2.14 -15.76 -4.62
C VAL A 252 0.91 -15.89 -3.72
N SER A 253 1.11 -15.89 -2.40
CA SER A 253 0.01 -15.90 -1.42
C SER A 253 -0.83 -14.61 -1.52
N CYS A 254 -0.21 -13.44 -1.72
CA CYS A 254 -0.92 -12.18 -1.96
C CYS A 254 -1.84 -12.28 -3.18
N ALA A 255 -1.34 -12.81 -4.30
CA ALA A 255 -2.10 -12.95 -5.52
C ALA A 255 -3.35 -13.83 -5.32
N LEU A 256 -3.25 -14.89 -4.50
CA LEU A 256 -4.37 -15.75 -4.15
C LEU A 256 -5.45 -14.98 -3.36
N PHE A 257 -5.09 -14.32 -2.26
CA PHE A 257 -6.05 -13.59 -1.43
C PHE A 257 -6.62 -12.34 -2.12
N PHE A 258 -5.85 -11.68 -2.97
CA PHE A 258 -6.34 -10.56 -3.77
C PHE A 258 -7.38 -11.00 -4.83
N THR A 259 -7.16 -12.16 -5.47
CA THR A 259 -8.00 -12.61 -6.58
C THR A 259 -9.27 -13.33 -6.11
N PHE A 260 -9.15 -14.06 -5.00
CA PHE A 260 -10.19 -14.93 -4.47
C PHE A 260 -10.60 -14.48 -3.06
N PRO A 261 -11.89 -14.16 -2.83
CA PRO A 261 -12.41 -13.87 -1.49
C PRO A 261 -12.58 -15.19 -0.72
N LEU A 262 -11.47 -15.88 -0.43
CA LEU A 262 -11.44 -17.20 0.19
C LEU A 262 -12.11 -17.18 1.56
N LEU A 263 -11.73 -16.22 2.41
CA LEU A 263 -12.20 -16.19 3.79
C LEU A 263 -13.66 -15.75 3.89
N GLU A 264 -14.06 -14.74 3.13
CA GLU A 264 -15.43 -14.21 3.15
C GLU A 264 -16.43 -15.20 2.54
N ARG A 265 -15.98 -16.06 1.62
CA ARG A 265 -16.77 -17.19 1.11
C ARG A 265 -16.94 -18.29 2.14
N CYS A 266 -15.90 -18.59 2.91
CA CYS A 266 -15.94 -19.63 3.94
C CYS A 266 -16.73 -19.19 5.18
N LEU A 267 -16.76 -17.89 5.49
CA LEU A 267 -17.40 -17.34 6.68
C LEU A 267 -18.31 -16.12 6.38
N PRO A 268 -19.42 -16.30 5.64
CA PRO A 268 -20.31 -15.19 5.27
C PRO A 268 -20.86 -14.45 6.49
N GLY A 269 -20.80 -13.11 6.47
CA GLY A 269 -21.32 -12.25 7.54
C GLY A 269 -20.49 -12.24 8.83
N ARG A 270 -19.36 -12.98 8.89
CA ARG A 270 -18.43 -12.94 10.03
C ARG A 270 -17.18 -12.10 9.75
N CYS A 271 -16.93 -11.77 8.48
CA CYS A 271 -15.76 -11.02 8.03
C CYS A 271 -16.03 -9.52 7.80
N ASP A 272 -17.05 -8.95 8.43
CA ASP A 272 -17.39 -7.52 8.24
C ASP A 272 -16.27 -6.58 8.73
N PHE A 273 -15.52 -6.99 9.77
CA PHE A 273 -14.46 -6.19 10.39
C PHE A 273 -13.08 -6.86 10.38
N VAL A 274 -13.01 -8.18 10.54
CA VAL A 274 -11.76 -8.94 10.68
C VAL A 274 -11.84 -10.20 9.81
N GLY A 275 -10.74 -10.58 9.18
CA GLY A 275 -10.65 -11.82 8.40
C GLY A 275 -11.09 -11.66 6.95
N GLN A 276 -11.09 -10.44 6.42
CA GLN A 276 -11.26 -10.21 4.99
C GLN A 276 -9.98 -10.65 4.26
N SER A 277 -10.12 -11.28 3.09
CA SER A 277 -8.99 -11.63 2.22
C SER A 277 -8.14 -10.41 1.87
N HIS A 278 -8.76 -9.22 1.74
CA HIS A 278 -8.02 -7.98 1.49
C HIS A 278 -7.10 -7.58 2.66
N GLN A 279 -7.52 -7.82 3.90
CA GLN A 279 -6.69 -7.60 5.10
C GLN A 279 -5.50 -8.55 5.12
N VAL A 280 -5.73 -9.83 4.80
CA VAL A 280 -4.66 -10.83 4.71
C VAL A 280 -3.69 -10.49 3.60
N PHE A 281 -4.19 -10.02 2.45
CA PHE A 281 -3.38 -9.50 1.37
C PHE A 281 -2.45 -8.36 1.83
N HIS A 282 -2.93 -7.36 2.59
CA HIS A 282 -2.09 -6.28 3.12
C HIS A 282 -0.97 -6.80 4.04
N VAL A 283 -1.28 -7.75 4.92
CA VAL A 283 -0.29 -8.33 5.84
C VAL A 283 0.78 -9.10 5.05
N LEU A 284 0.37 -9.98 4.14
CA LEU A 284 1.29 -10.77 3.32
C LEU A 284 2.16 -9.88 2.43
N LEU A 285 1.58 -8.80 1.87
CA LEU A 285 2.33 -7.85 1.04
C LEU A 285 3.39 -7.13 1.86
N SER A 286 3.06 -6.76 3.10
CA SER A 286 4.02 -6.16 4.02
C SER A 286 5.17 -7.13 4.35
N CYS A 287 4.87 -8.40 4.63
CA CYS A 287 5.88 -9.43 4.83
C CYS A 287 6.77 -9.63 3.58
N CYS A 288 6.16 -9.69 2.39
CA CYS A 288 6.86 -9.74 1.11
C CYS A 288 7.86 -8.58 0.98
N THR A 289 7.42 -7.36 1.26
CA THR A 289 8.27 -6.16 1.18
C THR A 289 9.44 -6.21 2.15
N PHE A 290 9.23 -6.64 3.40
CA PHE A 290 10.34 -6.78 4.36
C PHE A 290 11.34 -7.86 3.93
N CYS A 291 10.87 -9.00 3.43
CA CYS A 291 11.74 -10.02 2.86
C CYS A 291 12.55 -9.48 1.69
N GLN A 292 11.91 -8.75 0.77
CA GLN A 292 12.56 -8.20 -0.41
C GLN A 292 13.61 -7.13 -0.08
N ILE A 293 13.30 -6.22 0.84
CA ILE A 293 14.26 -5.19 1.30
C ILE A 293 15.47 -5.88 1.94
N HIS A 294 15.25 -6.89 2.78
CA HIS A 294 16.36 -7.59 3.43
C HIS A 294 17.19 -8.41 2.44
N ALA A 295 16.56 -9.13 1.51
CA ALA A 295 17.25 -9.85 0.44
C ALA A 295 18.09 -8.91 -0.43
N SER A 296 17.51 -7.76 -0.81
CA SER A 296 18.19 -6.73 -1.61
C SER A 296 19.35 -6.08 -0.87
N TYR A 297 19.22 -5.87 0.45
CA TYR A 297 20.32 -5.40 1.29
C TYR A 297 21.47 -6.43 1.35
N LEU A 298 21.15 -7.70 1.53
CA LEU A 298 22.16 -8.77 1.51
C LEU A 298 22.87 -8.83 0.16
N ASP A 299 22.14 -8.68 -0.94
CA ASP A 299 22.73 -8.63 -2.28
C ASP A 299 23.60 -7.39 -2.49
N TYR A 300 23.16 -6.22 -2.02
CA TYR A 300 23.95 -4.99 -2.02
C TYR A 300 25.28 -5.17 -1.27
N VAL A 301 25.27 -5.82 -0.10
CA VAL A 301 26.50 -6.03 0.69
C VAL A 301 27.40 -7.08 0.06
N HIS A 302 26.87 -8.25 -0.29
CA HIS A 302 27.69 -9.43 -0.63
C HIS A 302 28.02 -9.54 -2.11
N ARG A 303 27.24 -8.92 -3.01
CA ARG A 303 27.43 -9.03 -4.46
C ARG A 303 28.07 -7.80 -5.09
N ARG A 304 28.76 -6.97 -4.29
CA ARG A 304 29.39 -5.73 -4.74
C ARG A 304 30.24 -5.87 -5.98
N GLN A 305 31.17 -6.82 -5.98
CA GLN A 305 32.06 -7.06 -7.12
C GLN A 305 31.32 -7.36 -8.43
N LEU A 306 30.17 -8.04 -8.34
CA LEU A 306 29.39 -8.40 -9.51
C LEU A 306 28.63 -7.19 -10.06
N TYR A 307 27.83 -6.52 -9.23
CA TYR A 307 27.01 -5.42 -9.74
C TYR A 307 27.86 -4.21 -10.15
N THR A 308 29.04 -3.98 -9.56
CA THR A 308 29.96 -2.92 -10.01
C THR A 308 30.60 -3.22 -11.36
N ARG A 309 30.68 -4.50 -11.74
CA ARG A 309 31.16 -4.92 -13.06
C ARG A 309 30.06 -4.83 -14.11
N LEU A 310 28.83 -5.19 -13.72
CA LEU A 310 27.69 -5.24 -14.62
C LEU A 310 27.07 -3.86 -14.89
N HIS A 311 27.03 -3.00 -13.86
CA HIS A 311 26.39 -1.70 -13.93
C HIS A 311 27.42 -0.59 -13.74
N GLU A 312 27.42 0.35 -14.66
CA GLU A 312 28.23 1.56 -14.54
C GLU A 312 27.60 2.51 -13.51
N SER A 313 28.40 3.43 -12.97
CA SER A 313 27.90 4.41 -11.99
C SER A 313 26.77 5.31 -12.53
N GLY A 314 26.65 5.44 -13.86
CA GLY A 314 25.58 6.17 -14.54
C GLY A 314 24.23 5.43 -14.55
N ASP A 315 24.23 4.09 -14.49
CA ASP A 315 23.01 3.29 -14.60
C ASP A 315 22.07 3.53 -13.41
N ALA A 316 22.63 3.71 -12.21
CA ALA A 316 21.85 4.06 -11.02
C ALA A 316 21.08 5.38 -11.21
N ALA A 317 21.71 6.40 -11.81
CA ALA A 317 21.08 7.68 -12.11
C ALA A 317 20.00 7.55 -13.20
N LEU A 318 20.27 6.74 -14.23
CA LEU A 318 19.27 6.41 -15.25
C LEU A 318 18.04 5.73 -14.65
N PHE A 319 18.22 4.82 -13.70
CA PHE A 319 17.12 4.12 -13.04
C PHE A 319 16.30 5.04 -12.11
N VAL A 320 16.92 6.06 -11.51
CA VAL A 320 16.20 7.16 -10.85
C VAL A 320 15.38 7.97 -11.86
N GLY A 321 15.95 8.25 -13.04
CA GLY A 321 15.24 8.92 -14.14
C GLY A 321 13.98 8.16 -14.57
N PHE A 322 14.10 6.85 -14.79
CA PHE A 322 12.96 5.98 -15.11
C PHE A 322 11.93 5.89 -13.96
N TYR A 323 12.36 5.93 -12.70
CA TYR A 323 11.45 6.03 -11.54
C TYR A 323 10.58 7.29 -11.64
N ALA A 324 11.21 8.45 -11.88
CA ALA A 324 10.52 9.72 -12.04
C ALA A 324 9.58 9.73 -13.25
N VAL A 325 10.01 9.16 -14.38
CA VAL A 325 9.16 9.00 -15.58
C VAL A 325 7.95 8.12 -15.27
N THR A 326 8.14 6.99 -14.59
CA THR A 326 7.05 6.09 -14.19
C THR A 326 6.03 6.83 -13.32
N LEU A 327 6.50 7.61 -12.34
CA LEU A 327 5.63 8.42 -11.49
C LEU A 327 4.84 9.47 -12.28
N ALA A 328 5.51 10.20 -13.18
CA ALA A 328 4.88 11.21 -14.01
C ALA A 328 3.80 10.60 -14.94
N VAL A 329 4.09 9.47 -15.58
CA VAL A 329 3.11 8.78 -16.44
C VAL A 329 1.93 8.25 -15.62
N CYS A 330 2.18 7.66 -14.45
CA CYS A 330 1.11 7.19 -13.55
C CYS A 330 0.23 8.36 -13.04
N ALA A 331 0.81 9.53 -12.79
CA ALA A 331 0.07 10.74 -12.44
C ALA A 331 -0.79 11.24 -13.62
N LEU A 332 -0.28 11.20 -14.86
CA LEU A 332 -1.05 11.53 -16.06
C LEU A 332 -2.21 10.56 -16.29
N ILE A 333 -1.98 9.24 -16.12
CA ILE A 333 -3.01 8.20 -16.16
C ILE A 333 -4.10 8.52 -15.14
N THR A 334 -3.73 8.83 -13.90
CA THR A 334 -4.66 9.16 -12.83
C THR A 334 -5.47 10.42 -13.16
N ALA A 335 -4.81 11.47 -13.65
CA ALA A 335 -5.48 12.70 -14.05
C ALA A 335 -6.49 12.47 -15.18
N PHE A 336 -6.11 11.67 -16.19
CA PHE A 336 -6.99 11.29 -17.30
C PHE A 336 -8.20 10.49 -16.80
N MET A 337 -7.98 9.46 -15.98
CA MET A 337 -9.06 8.63 -15.45
C MET A 337 -9.99 9.42 -14.52
N LEU A 338 -9.45 10.33 -13.70
CA LEU A 338 -10.24 11.19 -12.84
C LEU A 338 -11.11 12.17 -13.63
N ARG A 339 -10.61 12.69 -14.77
CA ARG A 339 -11.43 13.51 -15.69
C ARG A 339 -12.63 12.71 -16.21
N LYS A 340 -12.44 11.44 -16.58
CA LYS A 340 -13.54 10.55 -17.01
C LYS A 340 -14.55 10.34 -15.88
N VAL A 341 -14.10 10.09 -14.66
CA VAL A 341 -14.96 9.98 -13.47
C VAL A 341 -15.79 11.26 -13.30
N LYS A 342 -15.14 12.43 -13.26
CA LYS A 342 -15.82 13.72 -13.10
C LYS A 342 -16.89 13.97 -14.17
N HIS A 343 -16.61 13.62 -15.42
CA HIS A 343 -17.59 13.75 -16.50
C HIS A 343 -18.84 12.89 -16.22
N VAL A 344 -18.67 11.63 -15.83
CA VAL A 344 -19.79 10.73 -15.49
C VAL A 344 -20.59 11.26 -14.29
N LEU A 345 -19.91 11.75 -13.24
CA LEU A 345 -20.57 12.31 -12.06
C LEU A 345 -21.39 13.56 -12.39
N ASN A 346 -20.83 14.47 -13.21
CA ASN A 346 -21.53 15.67 -13.66
C ASN A 346 -22.73 15.35 -14.56
N SER A 347 -22.65 14.31 -15.39
CA SER A 347 -23.79 13.84 -16.17
C SER A 347 -24.89 13.27 -15.27
N LYS A 348 -24.54 12.49 -14.24
CA LYS A 348 -25.50 11.98 -13.25
C LYS A 348 -26.19 13.10 -12.48
N SER A 349 -25.47 14.16 -12.10
CA SER A 349 -26.05 15.28 -11.35
C SER A 349 -27.00 16.13 -12.18
N LYS A 350 -26.80 16.20 -13.51
CA LYS A 350 -27.70 16.90 -14.45
C LYS A 350 -28.96 16.10 -14.81
N SER A 351 -28.96 14.79 -14.56
CA SER A 351 -30.07 13.87 -14.86
C SER A 351 -30.98 13.61 -13.65
N LYS A 352 -30.61 14.10 -12.47
CA LYS A 352 -31.44 14.15 -11.26
C LYS A 352 -32.02 15.55 -11.13
#